data_AF-A0A183JYV7-F1
#
_entry.id   AF-A0A183JYV7-F1
#
_cell.length_a   1.000
_cell.length_b   1.000
_cell.length_c   1.000
_cell.angle_alpha   90.00
_cell.angle_beta   90.00
_cell.angle_gamma   90.00
#
_symmetry.space_group_name_H-M   'P 1'
#
loop_
_entity.id
_entity.type
_entity.pdbx_description
1 polymer ?
#
loop_
_entity_poly.entity_id
_entity_poly.type
_entity_poly.pdbx_seq_one_letter_code
_entity_poly.pdbx_strand_id
1 'polypeptide(L)'
;MGNATAICSDKTGTLTTNRMTAVQCFIGNKHYKRIPTASELPESITNFIVMNISINSGYTSKLLPPDIPNALPKQVGNKTECALLGFVKSIGRSYEDIRTQWSEERLYKVYTFNSIRKSMSTVIKESDNPMSFLLFTKGASEMVVKCCSWMMDEQNKPRPFSLQDQERLTEAVIEPMAGEGLRTIGIAYKKITIATNSKSPNDMIVQSEPNWDDEEHLLEGLTLLGIIGIEDPVRPEVPAAIRQCQKAGITVRMVTGDNVNTARSIAMKCGIIQPGENFLVIEGKEFNRRIRDKATGKVRQDLFDQVWINLRVLARSSPQDKYTLVSGIINSRAAPSRQVVAVTGDGTNDGPALKRADVGFAMGIAGTDVAKEASDIILTDDNFSSIVKAVMWGRNVYDSITKFLQFQLTVNCVAIIVAFAGACFLDDSPLKAIQMLWVNLIMDTLASLALATEQPSVELLDRAPYGRTQPLISRQMAKNILGHSLYQLGVIFFLLFYGKSI
;
A
#
# COMPACT_ATOMS: atom_id res chain seq x y z
N MET A 1 -14.15 -10.30 10.72
CA MET A 1 -14.09 -9.64 9.40
C MET A 1 -15.43 -9.32 8.76
N GLY A 2 -16.45 -10.19 8.77
CA GLY A 2 -17.71 -9.94 8.03
C GLY A 2 -18.42 -8.62 8.36
N ASN A 3 -18.25 -8.12 9.58
CA ASN A 3 -18.81 -6.85 10.07
C ASN A 3 -17.83 -5.67 10.02
N ALA A 4 -16.68 -5.79 9.35
CA ALA A 4 -15.72 -4.69 9.22
C ALA A 4 -16.39 -3.45 8.60
N THR A 5 -16.15 -2.28 9.19
CA THR A 5 -16.67 -0.99 8.71
C THR A 5 -15.55 -0.06 8.26
N ALA A 6 -14.34 -0.27 8.78
CA ALA A 6 -13.16 0.50 8.44
C ALA A 6 -11.95 -0.42 8.25
N ILE A 7 -11.12 -0.11 7.25
CA ILE A 7 -9.81 -0.73 7.06
C ILE A 7 -8.77 0.39 7.15
N CYS A 8 -7.87 0.31 8.13
CA CYS A 8 -6.70 1.16 8.22
C CYS A 8 -5.51 0.41 7.62
N SER A 9 -5.05 0.85 6.45
CA SER A 9 -3.99 0.17 5.71
C SER A 9 -2.70 0.97 5.75
N ASP A 10 -1.58 0.29 6.01
CA ASP A 10 -0.28 0.84 5.64
C ASP A 10 -0.19 0.98 4.10
N LYS A 11 0.70 1.86 3.65
CA LYS A 11 0.95 2.10 2.23
C LYS A 11 2.06 1.20 1.70
N THR A 12 3.23 1.24 2.34
CA THR A 12 4.44 0.58 1.85
C THR A 12 4.32 -0.92 2.08
N GLY A 13 4.61 -1.74 1.06
CA GLY A 13 4.53 -3.21 1.18
C GLY A 13 3.11 -3.78 1.18
N THR A 14 2.14 -3.01 1.63
CA THR A 14 0.72 -3.40 1.66
C THR A 14 -0.01 -2.95 0.38
N LEU A 15 -0.22 -1.65 0.18
CA LEU A 15 -0.91 -1.12 -1.02
C LEU A 15 0.02 -1.01 -2.23
N THR A 16 1.29 -0.73 -1.96
CA THR A 16 2.34 -0.62 -2.97
C THR A 16 3.26 -1.83 -2.92
N THR A 17 3.99 -2.06 -4.01
CA THR A 17 4.87 -3.23 -4.15
C THR A 17 6.14 -3.18 -3.28
N ASN A 18 6.38 -2.06 -2.59
CA ASN A 18 7.63 -1.78 -1.84
C ASN A 18 8.88 -1.92 -2.72
N ARG A 19 8.72 -1.58 -4.00
CA ARG A 19 9.74 -1.71 -5.05
C ARG A 19 9.78 -0.40 -5.82
N MET A 20 10.85 0.36 -5.65
CA MET A 20 10.97 1.64 -6.37
C MET A 20 11.21 1.36 -7.86
N THR A 21 10.49 2.06 -8.72
CA THR A 21 10.57 1.94 -10.18
C THR A 21 10.63 3.31 -10.82
N ALA A 22 11.39 3.44 -11.90
CA ALA A 22 11.36 4.66 -12.71
C ALA A 22 10.11 4.65 -13.58
N VAL A 23 9.38 5.78 -13.57
CA VAL A 23 8.11 5.92 -14.31
C VAL A 23 8.11 7.09 -15.28
N GLN A 24 8.91 8.13 -15.00
CA GLN A 24 9.03 9.30 -15.84
C GLN A 24 10.49 9.74 -15.92
N CYS A 25 10.85 10.43 -17.00
CA CYS A 25 12.15 11.07 -17.10
C CYS A 25 12.08 12.36 -17.93
N PHE A 26 13.02 13.26 -17.67
CA PHE A 26 13.29 14.44 -18.48
C PHE A 26 14.71 14.33 -19.00
N ILE A 27 14.87 14.16 -20.31
CA ILE A 27 16.15 13.93 -20.99
C ILE A 27 16.11 14.67 -22.33
N GLY A 28 17.18 15.41 -22.65
CA GLY A 28 17.28 16.15 -23.91
C GLY A 28 16.12 17.12 -24.11
N ASN A 29 15.87 18.02 -23.15
CA ASN A 29 14.77 19.00 -23.17
C ASN A 29 13.33 18.44 -23.31
N LYS A 30 13.13 17.12 -23.24
CA LYS A 30 11.81 16.49 -23.38
C LYS A 30 11.40 15.75 -22.12
N HIS A 31 10.17 16.02 -21.65
CA HIS A 31 9.55 15.31 -20.52
C HIS A 31 8.77 14.09 -21.03
N TYR A 32 9.23 12.91 -20.65
CA TYR A 32 8.58 11.64 -20.93
C TYR A 32 7.77 11.17 -19.71
N LYS A 33 6.44 11.08 -19.87
CA LYS A 33 5.52 10.56 -18.84
C LYS A 33 5.49 9.02 -18.73
N ARG A 34 6.28 8.35 -19.56
CA ARG A 34 6.58 6.92 -19.52
C ARG A 34 8.08 6.74 -19.71
N ILE A 35 8.61 5.57 -19.40
CA ILE A 35 9.99 5.27 -19.78
C ILE A 35 10.08 5.12 -21.31
N PRO A 36 10.90 5.94 -21.99
CA PRO A 36 11.07 5.85 -23.44
C PRO A 36 11.92 4.63 -23.83
N THR A 37 11.80 4.18 -25.08
CA THR A 37 12.69 3.15 -25.63
C THR A 37 14.05 3.72 -26.02
N ALA A 38 15.08 2.88 -26.16
CA ALA A 38 16.43 3.32 -26.56
C ALA A 38 16.43 4.21 -27.82
N SER A 39 15.57 3.89 -28.78
CA SER A 39 15.41 4.61 -30.05
C SER A 39 14.79 6.00 -29.93
N GLU A 40 14.06 6.27 -28.84
CA GLU A 40 13.42 7.57 -28.58
C GLU A 40 14.37 8.53 -27.86
N LEU A 41 15.50 8.03 -27.35
CA LEU A 41 16.48 8.82 -26.62
C LEU A 41 17.71 9.12 -27.49
N PRO A 42 18.31 10.32 -27.36
CA PRO A 42 19.61 10.61 -27.96
C PRO A 42 20.67 9.64 -27.43
N GLU A 43 21.31 8.86 -28.31
CA GLU A 43 22.22 7.77 -27.93
C GLU A 43 23.41 8.25 -27.10
N SER A 44 23.95 9.41 -27.44
CA SER A 44 25.10 10.02 -26.79
C SER A 44 24.83 10.47 -25.35
N ILE A 45 23.70 11.15 -25.08
CA ILE A 45 23.27 11.49 -23.71
C ILE A 45 22.96 10.22 -22.92
N THR A 46 22.31 9.25 -23.57
CA THR A 46 21.94 7.97 -22.97
C THR A 46 23.18 7.23 -22.45
N ASN A 47 24.28 7.22 -23.20
CA ASN A 47 25.52 6.59 -22.77
C ASN A 47 26.07 7.21 -21.46
N PHE A 48 26.07 8.54 -21.34
CA PHE A 48 26.47 9.20 -20.09
C PHE A 48 25.52 8.90 -18.92
N ILE A 49 24.20 8.88 -19.15
CA ILE A 49 23.22 8.53 -18.12
C ILE A 49 23.41 7.09 -17.64
N VAL A 50 23.54 6.15 -18.58
CA VAL A 50 23.71 4.72 -18.29
C VAL A 50 25.03 4.49 -17.55
N MET A 51 26.11 5.15 -17.96
CA MET A 51 27.40 5.08 -17.28
C MET A 51 27.32 5.66 -15.87
N ASN A 52 26.72 6.86 -15.71
CA ASN A 52 26.53 7.49 -14.41
C ASN A 52 25.72 6.59 -13.47
N ILE A 53 24.54 6.12 -13.88
CA ILE A 53 23.69 5.28 -13.04
C ILE A 53 24.41 3.98 -12.65
N SER A 54 25.13 3.35 -13.58
CA SER A 54 25.77 2.06 -13.35
C SER A 54 26.96 2.17 -12.38
N ILE A 55 27.78 3.22 -12.53
CA ILE A 55 29.02 3.44 -11.77
C ILE A 55 28.76 4.17 -10.45
N ASN A 56 27.92 5.20 -10.47
CA ASN A 56 27.57 6.01 -9.31
C ASN A 56 26.49 5.36 -8.44
N SER A 57 26.24 4.07 -8.57
CA SER A 57 25.37 3.28 -7.69
C SER A 57 26.17 2.23 -6.96
N GLY A 58 25.88 2.02 -5.68
CA GLY A 58 26.56 1.01 -4.87
C GLY A 58 26.56 -0.36 -5.58
N TYR A 59 27.71 -1.05 -5.56
CA TYR A 59 27.84 -2.37 -6.19
C TYR A 59 27.05 -3.44 -5.45
N THR A 60 26.69 -3.17 -4.19
CA THR A 60 25.71 -3.93 -3.40
C THR A 60 24.28 -3.81 -3.93
N SER A 61 23.95 -2.70 -4.62
CA SER A 61 22.64 -2.48 -5.22
C SER A 61 22.53 -3.24 -6.55
N LYS A 62 21.65 -4.25 -6.60
CA LYS A 62 21.49 -5.15 -7.76
C LYS A 62 20.04 -5.51 -8.01
N LEU A 63 19.73 -5.81 -9.28
CA LEU A 63 18.46 -6.40 -9.71
C LEU A 63 18.67 -7.88 -9.98
N LEU A 64 18.17 -8.72 -9.07
CA LEU A 64 18.21 -10.16 -9.20
C LEU A 64 16.97 -10.67 -9.95
N PRO A 65 17.08 -11.82 -10.66
CA PRO A 65 15.92 -12.48 -11.23
C PRO A 65 14.88 -12.78 -10.12
N PRO A 66 13.59 -12.85 -10.48
CA PRO A 66 12.55 -13.19 -9.52
C PRO A 66 12.72 -14.62 -9.01
N ASP A 67 12.34 -14.86 -7.75
CA ASP A 67 12.32 -16.19 -7.13
C ASP A 67 11.21 -17.09 -7.75
N ILE A 68 10.20 -16.47 -8.39
CA ILE A 68 9.03 -17.12 -9.00
C ILE A 68 8.94 -16.73 -10.49
N PRO A 69 8.65 -17.66 -11.41
CA PRO A 69 8.41 -17.35 -12.82
C PRO A 69 7.34 -16.25 -12.98
N ASN A 70 7.57 -15.29 -13.89
CA ASN A 70 6.72 -14.11 -14.15
C ASN A 70 6.54 -13.10 -13.00
N ALA A 71 7.25 -13.25 -11.86
CA ALA A 71 7.26 -12.22 -10.83
C ALA A 71 8.23 -11.08 -11.17
N LEU A 72 8.13 -9.96 -10.44
CA LEU A 72 8.99 -8.80 -10.64
C LEU A 72 10.43 -9.07 -10.14
N PRO A 73 11.47 -8.52 -10.79
CA PRO A 73 12.86 -8.64 -10.34
C PRO A 73 13.06 -8.20 -8.89
N LYS A 74 13.84 -8.97 -8.13
CA LYS A 74 14.15 -8.71 -6.73
C LYS A 74 15.21 -7.61 -6.61
N GLN A 75 14.92 -6.61 -5.77
CA GLN A 75 15.84 -5.50 -5.49
C GLN A 75 16.67 -5.82 -4.24
N VAL A 76 17.98 -5.82 -4.36
CA VAL A 76 18.93 -5.95 -3.25
C VAL A 76 19.69 -4.64 -3.12
N GLY A 77 19.89 -4.12 -1.90
CA GLY A 77 20.55 -2.84 -1.64
C GLY A 77 19.58 -1.67 -1.56
N ASN A 78 20.02 -0.48 -1.98
CA ASN A 78 19.21 0.73 -1.90
C ASN A 78 18.15 0.74 -3.00
N LYS A 79 16.87 0.76 -2.61
CA LYS A 79 15.73 0.71 -3.55
C LYS A 79 15.74 1.85 -4.57
N THR A 80 16.18 3.05 -4.18
CA THR A 80 16.30 4.20 -5.10
C THR A 80 17.32 3.90 -6.21
N GLU A 81 18.46 3.32 -5.85
CA GLU A 81 19.48 2.91 -6.82
C GLU A 81 18.99 1.76 -7.70
N CYS A 82 18.33 0.76 -7.11
CA CYS A 82 17.71 -0.33 -7.85
C CYS A 82 16.67 0.16 -8.86
N ALA A 83 15.94 1.25 -8.56
CA ALA A 83 15.02 1.87 -9.50
C ALA A 83 15.73 2.48 -10.71
N LEU A 84 16.87 3.16 -10.47
CA LEU A 84 17.71 3.72 -11.53
C LEU A 84 18.38 2.61 -12.37
N LEU A 85 18.90 1.55 -11.74
CA LEU A 85 19.40 0.38 -12.45
C LEU A 85 18.28 -0.30 -13.27
N GLY A 86 17.05 -0.26 -12.75
CA GLY A 86 15.85 -0.71 -13.47
C GLY A 86 15.55 0.16 -14.68
N PHE A 87 15.74 1.48 -14.57
CA PHE A 87 15.66 2.39 -15.70
C PHE A 87 16.63 1.99 -16.81
N VAL A 88 17.91 1.74 -16.48
CA VAL A 88 18.93 1.30 -17.44
C VAL A 88 18.51 0.02 -18.18
N LYS A 89 18.00 -0.98 -17.46
CA LYS A 89 17.48 -2.20 -18.07
C LYS A 89 16.26 -1.96 -18.95
N SER A 90 15.33 -1.10 -18.51
CA SER A 90 14.09 -0.81 -19.27
C SER A 90 14.33 -0.07 -20.59
N ILE A 91 15.42 0.69 -20.70
CA ILE A 91 15.86 1.30 -21.96
C ILE A 91 16.75 0.36 -22.81
N GLY A 92 16.83 -0.94 -22.47
CA GLY A 92 17.53 -1.95 -23.27
C GLY A 92 19.05 -1.97 -23.13
N ARG A 93 19.61 -1.40 -22.05
CA ARG A 93 21.06 -1.42 -21.78
C ARG A 93 21.37 -2.29 -20.55
N SER A 94 22.58 -2.86 -20.50
CA SER A 94 23.06 -3.69 -19.39
C SER A 94 23.95 -2.87 -18.46
N TYR A 95 23.54 -2.69 -17.21
CA TYR A 95 24.41 -2.05 -16.21
C TYR A 95 25.49 -3.03 -15.72
N GLU A 96 25.23 -4.34 -15.80
CA GLU A 96 26.17 -5.39 -15.45
C GLU A 96 27.41 -5.36 -16.34
N ASP A 97 27.25 -5.12 -17.64
CA ASP A 97 28.36 -5.07 -18.60
C ASP A 97 29.28 -3.87 -18.27
N ILE A 98 28.68 -2.73 -17.95
CA ILE A 98 29.42 -1.52 -17.55
C ILE A 98 30.17 -1.75 -16.25
N ARG A 99 29.53 -2.38 -15.26
CA ARG A 99 30.18 -2.72 -13.98
C ARG A 99 31.26 -3.80 -14.11
N THR A 100 31.21 -4.62 -15.16
CA THR A 100 32.28 -5.58 -15.46
C THR A 100 33.50 -4.87 -16.04
N GLN A 101 33.29 -3.85 -16.89
CA GLN A 101 34.36 -3.02 -17.44
C GLN A 101 34.95 -2.04 -16.40
N TRP A 102 34.10 -1.50 -15.55
CA TRP A 102 34.43 -0.61 -14.44
C TRP A 102 34.19 -1.36 -13.13
N SER A 103 35.15 -2.16 -12.69
CA SER A 103 35.08 -2.81 -11.38
C SER A 103 35.20 -1.77 -10.25
N GLU A 104 34.77 -2.14 -9.04
CA GLU A 104 34.83 -1.27 -7.86
C GLU A 104 36.26 -0.78 -7.56
N GLU A 105 37.27 -1.60 -7.85
CA GLU A 105 38.70 -1.27 -7.69
C GLU A 105 39.19 -0.18 -8.67
N ARG A 106 38.47 0.06 -9.77
CA ARG A 106 38.78 1.10 -10.75
C ARG A 106 38.20 2.45 -10.40
N LEU A 107 37.36 2.53 -9.36
CA LEU A 107 36.80 3.79 -8.90
C LEU A 107 37.90 4.61 -8.22
N TYR A 108 38.09 5.84 -8.66
CA TYR A 108 39.17 6.68 -8.17
C TYR A 108 38.82 7.28 -6.80
N LYS A 109 37.60 7.82 -6.65
CA LYS A 109 37.07 8.35 -5.39
C LYS A 109 35.55 8.21 -5.38
N VAL A 110 34.99 7.80 -4.25
CA VAL A 110 33.55 7.71 -4.04
C VAL A 110 33.14 8.63 -2.90
N TYR A 111 32.26 9.56 -3.21
CA TYR A 111 31.63 10.47 -2.27
C TYR A 111 30.27 9.91 -1.90
N THR A 112 30.19 9.32 -0.71
CA THR A 112 28.96 8.69 -0.23
C THR A 112 27.84 9.71 -0.02
N PHE A 113 26.61 9.23 0.08
CA PHE A 113 25.46 10.10 0.27
C PHE A 113 25.60 10.93 1.56
N ASN A 114 25.47 12.25 1.43
CA ASN A 114 25.47 13.17 2.56
C ASN A 114 24.11 13.88 2.64
N SER A 115 23.48 13.83 3.81
CA SER A 115 22.12 14.32 4.07
C SER A 115 21.95 15.84 3.90
N ILE A 116 23.03 16.61 4.03
CA ILE A 116 23.02 18.08 3.84
C ILE A 116 22.91 18.40 2.34
N ARG A 117 23.80 17.83 1.52
CA ARG A 117 23.80 18.02 0.06
C ARG A 117 22.74 17.21 -0.69
N LYS A 118 22.25 16.13 -0.07
CA LYS A 118 21.30 15.15 -0.64
C LYS A 118 21.74 14.57 -1.98
N SER A 119 23.04 14.35 -2.15
CA SER A 119 23.65 13.79 -3.35
C SER A 119 24.82 12.88 -2.99
N MET A 120 25.21 12.05 -3.97
CA MET A 120 26.40 11.23 -3.97
C MET A 120 27.07 11.30 -5.33
N SER A 121 28.39 11.11 -5.33
CA SER A 121 29.18 11.25 -6.53
C SER A 121 30.31 10.23 -6.60
N THR A 122 30.69 9.83 -7.81
CA THR A 122 31.79 8.90 -8.05
C THR A 122 32.70 9.45 -9.12
N VAL A 123 34.01 9.43 -8.86
CA VAL A 123 35.05 9.83 -9.80
C VAL A 123 35.66 8.58 -10.42
N ILE A 124 35.77 8.59 -11.75
CA ILE A 124 36.55 7.61 -12.51
C ILE A 124 37.63 8.32 -13.33
N LYS A 125 38.70 7.59 -13.63
CA LYS A 125 39.76 8.03 -14.54
C LYS A 125 39.49 7.45 -15.93
N GLU A 126 39.40 8.27 -16.98
CA GLU A 126 39.12 7.78 -18.33
C GLU A 126 40.21 6.79 -18.78
N SER A 127 39.79 5.64 -19.34
CA SER A 127 40.73 4.62 -19.82
C SER A 127 41.59 5.11 -20.98
N ASP A 128 41.02 5.98 -21.83
CA ASP A 128 41.68 6.49 -23.03
C ASP A 128 42.60 7.69 -22.76
N ASN A 129 42.40 8.38 -21.64
CA ASN A 129 43.20 9.54 -21.27
C ASN A 129 43.45 9.60 -19.76
N PRO A 130 44.66 9.21 -19.29
CA PRO A 130 45.01 9.24 -17.87
C PRO A 130 45.13 10.65 -17.28
N MET A 131 44.96 11.71 -18.07
CA MET A 131 44.87 13.09 -17.59
C MET A 131 43.43 13.60 -17.54
N SER A 132 42.44 12.71 -17.66
CA SER A 132 41.01 13.05 -17.72
C SER A 132 40.24 12.23 -16.69
N PHE A 133 39.44 12.93 -15.90
CA PHE A 133 38.58 12.37 -14.87
C PHE A 133 37.12 12.70 -15.17
N LEU A 134 36.24 11.77 -14.84
CA LEU A 134 34.81 11.92 -14.99
C LEU A 134 34.16 11.79 -13.61
N LEU A 135 33.58 12.90 -13.14
CA LEU A 135 32.79 12.97 -11.92
C LEU A 135 31.33 12.76 -12.29
N PHE A 136 30.73 11.69 -11.78
CA PHE A 136 29.30 11.43 -11.88
C PHE A 136 28.61 11.83 -10.59
N THR A 137 27.47 12.51 -10.69
CA THR A 137 26.66 12.93 -9.55
C THR A 137 25.22 12.51 -9.74
N LYS A 138 24.61 12.04 -8.64
CA LYS A 138 23.16 11.80 -8.55
C LYS A 138 22.65 12.24 -7.18
N GLY A 139 21.42 12.73 -7.13
CA GLY A 139 20.85 13.22 -5.88
C GLY A 139 19.45 13.77 -6.05
N ALA A 140 18.94 14.43 -5.02
CA ALA A 140 17.68 15.14 -5.09
C ALA A 140 17.73 16.16 -6.24
N SER A 141 16.74 16.13 -7.14
CA SER A 141 16.80 16.92 -8.38
C SER A 141 16.96 18.42 -8.13
N GLU A 142 16.29 18.96 -7.11
CA GLU A 142 16.36 20.37 -6.73
C GLU A 142 17.75 20.79 -6.22
N MET A 143 18.52 19.85 -5.67
CA MET A 143 19.88 20.11 -5.21
C MET A 143 20.87 20.01 -6.36
N VAL A 144 20.75 18.95 -7.17
CA VAL A 144 21.65 18.74 -8.31
C VAL A 144 21.50 19.85 -9.36
N VAL A 145 20.28 20.30 -9.64
CA VAL A 145 20.02 21.38 -10.60
C VAL A 145 20.71 22.68 -10.21
N LYS A 146 20.74 23.04 -8.92
CA LYS A 146 21.44 24.24 -8.42
C LYS A 146 22.94 24.19 -8.61
N CYS A 147 23.51 22.99 -8.60
CA CYS A 147 24.94 22.75 -8.82
C CYS A 147 25.32 22.74 -10.32
N CYS A 148 24.35 22.78 -11.24
CA CYS A 148 24.61 22.67 -12.68
C CYS A 148 24.74 24.06 -13.34
N SER A 149 25.83 24.29 -14.07
CA SER A 149 25.99 25.47 -14.94
C SER A 149 25.81 25.15 -16.42
N TRP A 150 25.68 23.87 -16.75
CA TRP A 150 25.48 23.37 -18.10
C TRP A 150 24.34 22.36 -18.14
N MET A 151 23.72 22.20 -19.31
CA MET A 151 22.72 21.18 -19.59
C MET A 151 23.02 20.55 -20.94
N MET A 152 22.85 19.24 -21.07
CA MET A 152 22.93 18.58 -22.38
C MET A 152 21.66 18.81 -23.19
N ASP A 153 21.81 19.31 -24.42
CA ASP A 153 20.72 19.41 -25.39
C ASP A 153 20.48 18.08 -26.13
N GLU A 154 19.44 18.03 -26.97
CA GLU A 154 19.07 16.85 -27.79
C GLU A 154 20.18 16.36 -28.72
N GLN A 155 21.14 17.22 -29.06
CA GLN A 155 22.24 16.95 -29.98
C GLN A 155 23.54 16.61 -29.24
N ASN A 156 23.45 16.40 -27.91
CA ASN A 156 24.59 16.13 -27.03
C ASN A 156 25.64 17.24 -27.04
N LYS A 157 25.19 18.48 -27.16
CA LYS A 157 26.01 19.66 -26.94
C LYS A 157 25.67 20.26 -25.58
N PRO A 158 26.67 20.56 -24.76
CA PRO A 158 26.46 21.30 -23.53
C PRO A 158 26.03 22.73 -23.88
N ARG A 159 24.86 23.14 -23.40
CA ARG A 159 24.41 24.54 -23.44
C ARG A 159 24.57 25.19 -22.07
N PRO A 160 24.86 26.50 -21.99
CA PRO A 160 24.82 27.22 -20.73
C PRO A 160 23.45 27.04 -20.05
N PHE A 161 23.47 26.82 -18.75
CA PHE A 161 22.27 26.59 -17.94
C PHE A 161 22.18 27.70 -16.89
N SER A 162 21.45 28.76 -17.26
CA SER A 162 21.31 29.96 -16.44
C SER A 162 20.41 29.71 -15.22
N LEU A 163 20.43 30.61 -14.24
CA LEU A 163 19.51 30.56 -13.10
C LEU A 163 18.03 30.58 -13.55
N GLN A 164 17.70 31.33 -14.60
CA GLN A 164 16.33 31.34 -15.16
C GLN A 164 15.95 29.99 -15.78
N ASP A 165 16.88 29.31 -16.46
CA ASP A 165 16.64 27.96 -16.97
C ASP A 165 16.44 26.95 -15.82
N GLN A 166 17.21 27.08 -14.73
CA GLN A 166 17.09 26.24 -13.54
C GLN A 166 15.73 26.38 -12.87
N GLU A 167 15.27 27.62 -12.66
CA GLU A 167 13.95 27.93 -12.11
C GLU A 167 12.85 27.37 -13.02
N ARG A 168 12.92 27.64 -14.32
CA ARG A 168 11.95 27.13 -15.31
C ARG A 168 11.89 25.60 -15.32
N LEU A 169 13.03 24.91 -15.24
CA LEU A 169 13.06 23.45 -15.17
C LEU A 169 12.42 22.94 -13.87
N THR A 170 12.66 23.64 -12.77
CA THR A 170 12.09 23.27 -11.47
C THR A 170 10.57 23.38 -11.49
N GLU A 171 10.03 24.51 -11.95
CA GLU A 171 8.59 24.76 -12.03
C GLU A 171 7.89 23.90 -13.10
N ALA A 172 8.51 23.71 -14.26
CA ALA A 172 7.87 23.01 -15.38
C ALA A 172 7.99 21.49 -15.31
N VAL A 173 8.96 20.95 -14.56
CA VAL A 173 9.27 19.50 -14.56
C VAL A 173 9.33 18.93 -13.15
N ILE A 174 10.20 19.47 -12.27
CA ILE A 174 10.43 18.89 -10.95
C ILE A 174 9.18 18.99 -10.08
N GLU A 175 8.57 20.17 -9.99
CA GLU A 175 7.39 20.41 -9.17
C GLU A 175 6.17 19.59 -9.63
N PRO A 176 5.84 19.50 -10.93
CA PRO A 176 4.79 18.60 -11.42
C PRO A 176 5.07 17.13 -11.10
N MET A 177 6.29 16.64 -11.31
CA MET A 177 6.65 15.26 -10.96
C MET A 177 6.50 15.01 -9.46
N ALA A 178 6.96 15.93 -8.62
CA ALA A 178 6.82 15.84 -7.17
C ALA A 178 5.34 15.93 -6.72
N GLY A 179 4.55 16.75 -7.40
CA GLY A 179 3.09 16.88 -7.21
C GLY A 179 2.33 15.60 -7.55
N GLU A 180 2.80 14.85 -8.55
CA GLU A 180 2.34 13.49 -8.87
C GLU A 180 2.87 12.44 -7.87
N GLY A 181 3.61 12.84 -6.83
CA GLY A 181 4.10 11.97 -5.77
C GLY A 181 5.40 11.24 -6.10
N LEU A 182 6.05 11.57 -7.22
CA LEU A 182 7.31 10.98 -7.63
C LEU A 182 8.47 11.51 -6.79
N ARG A 183 9.45 10.65 -6.52
CA ARG A 183 10.76 11.09 -6.04
C ARG A 183 11.62 11.42 -7.26
N THR A 184 12.02 12.68 -7.39
CA THR A 184 12.79 13.17 -8.53
C THR A 184 14.29 13.12 -8.23
N ILE A 185 15.04 12.45 -9.10
CA ILE A 185 16.49 12.26 -8.98
C ILE A 185 17.17 12.99 -10.14
N GLY A 186 18.00 13.98 -9.82
CA GLY A 186 18.85 14.64 -10.80
C GLY A 186 20.10 13.81 -11.08
N ILE A 187 20.49 13.72 -12.35
CA ILE A 187 21.69 13.04 -12.81
C ILE A 187 22.54 14.05 -13.59
N ALA A 188 23.78 14.21 -13.15
CA ALA A 188 24.70 15.18 -13.73
C ALA A 188 26.12 14.62 -13.79
N TYR A 189 26.97 15.21 -14.62
CA TYR A 189 28.38 14.86 -14.69
C TYR A 189 29.26 16.10 -14.79
N LYS A 190 30.53 15.95 -14.51
CA LYS A 190 31.58 16.94 -14.79
C LYS A 190 32.81 16.22 -15.30
N LYS A 191 33.36 16.72 -16.40
CA LYS A 191 34.63 16.24 -16.92
C LYS A 191 35.73 17.18 -16.45
N ILE A 192 36.77 16.62 -15.83
CA ILE A 192 37.91 17.37 -15.30
C ILE A 192 39.13 16.90 -16.08
N THR A 193 39.81 17.80 -16.77
CA THR A 193 40.98 17.44 -17.60
C THR A 193 42.20 18.26 -17.18
N ILE A 194 43.30 17.56 -16.93
CA ILE A 194 44.61 18.16 -16.68
C ILE A 194 45.22 18.49 -18.03
N ALA A 195 44.98 19.70 -18.53
CA ALA A 195 45.45 20.15 -19.84
C ALA A 195 45.58 21.67 -19.88
N THR A 196 46.12 22.19 -20.97
CA THR A 196 46.14 23.63 -21.25
C THR A 196 44.91 24.09 -22.03
N ASN A 197 44.28 23.20 -22.82
CA ASN A 197 43.13 23.51 -23.65
C ASN A 197 42.01 22.49 -23.45
N SER A 198 40.78 22.97 -23.55
CA SER A 198 39.59 22.13 -23.49
C SER A 198 39.19 21.56 -24.84
N LYS A 199 38.61 20.34 -24.84
CA LYS A 199 37.92 19.78 -26.01
C LYS A 199 36.45 20.21 -26.06
N SER A 200 35.85 20.55 -24.92
CA SER A 200 34.42 20.91 -24.79
C SER A 200 34.21 22.11 -23.85
N PRO A 201 33.27 23.03 -24.12
CA PRO A 201 33.12 24.25 -23.31
C PRO A 201 32.74 24.00 -21.84
N ASN A 202 32.30 22.79 -21.48
CA ASN A 202 31.93 22.40 -20.12
C ASN A 202 32.99 21.57 -19.40
N ASP A 203 34.17 21.31 -20.00
CA ASP A 203 35.25 20.63 -19.30
C ASP A 203 35.92 21.60 -18.30
N MET A 204 36.14 21.13 -17.08
CA MET A 204 36.93 21.86 -16.09
C MET A 204 38.41 21.59 -16.37
N ILE A 205 39.14 22.64 -16.74
CA ILE A 205 40.56 22.57 -17.02
C ILE A 205 41.35 22.94 -15.78
N VAL A 206 42.24 22.04 -15.35
CA VAL A 206 43.08 22.19 -14.17
C VAL A 206 44.55 21.97 -14.56
N GLN A 207 45.47 22.62 -13.86
CA GLN A 207 46.91 22.48 -14.11
C GLN A 207 47.52 21.27 -13.39
N SER A 208 46.85 20.78 -12.34
CA SER A 208 47.23 19.63 -11.53
C SER A 208 45.97 18.87 -11.10
N GLU A 209 46.13 17.70 -10.51
CA GLU A 209 45.00 17.01 -9.88
C GLU A 209 44.33 17.94 -8.85
N PRO A 210 42.98 18.05 -8.88
CA PRO A 210 42.25 18.88 -7.94
C PRO A 210 42.30 18.28 -6.53
N ASN A 211 42.00 19.10 -5.52
CA ASN A 211 41.85 18.59 -4.17
C ASN A 211 40.58 17.74 -4.07
N TRP A 212 40.74 16.42 -4.06
CA TRP A 212 39.63 15.46 -3.96
C TRP A 212 38.91 15.47 -2.61
N ASP A 213 39.41 16.19 -1.60
CA ASP A 213 38.70 16.38 -0.34
C ASP A 213 37.89 17.69 -0.32
N ASP A 214 38.09 18.59 -1.30
CA ASP A 214 37.25 19.77 -1.52
C ASP A 214 36.05 19.44 -2.43
N GLU A 215 35.12 18.68 -1.85
CA GLU A 215 33.94 18.19 -2.55
C GLU A 215 33.02 19.32 -3.04
N GLU A 216 32.96 20.44 -2.30
CA GLU A 216 32.04 21.55 -2.60
C GLU A 216 32.45 22.22 -3.92
N HIS A 217 33.72 22.56 -4.07
CA HIS A 217 34.24 23.15 -5.30
C HIS A 217 34.12 22.20 -6.52
N LEU A 218 34.33 20.89 -6.30
CA LEU A 218 34.19 19.89 -7.36
C LEU A 218 32.76 19.77 -7.89
N LEU A 219 31.76 19.98 -7.03
CA LEU A 219 30.35 19.89 -7.35
C LEU A 219 29.76 21.18 -7.95
N GLU A 220 30.51 22.27 -8.02
CA GLU A 220 30.07 23.46 -8.77
C GLU A 220 30.17 23.24 -10.28
N GLY A 221 29.33 23.89 -11.08
CA GLY A 221 29.50 23.87 -12.54
C GLY A 221 29.27 22.51 -13.21
N LEU A 222 28.41 21.66 -12.65
CA LEU A 222 28.05 20.37 -13.24
C LEU A 222 27.28 20.56 -14.57
N THR A 223 27.24 19.49 -15.36
CA THR A 223 26.41 19.36 -16.56
C THR A 223 25.24 18.44 -16.28
N LEU A 224 24.02 18.97 -16.33
CA LEU A 224 22.79 18.20 -16.14
C LEU A 224 22.53 17.28 -17.34
N LEU A 225 22.36 15.98 -17.07
CA LEU A 225 22.01 14.97 -18.07
C LEU A 225 20.50 14.75 -18.14
N GLY A 226 19.83 14.77 -16.98
CA GLY A 226 18.40 14.58 -16.90
C GLY A 226 17.88 14.43 -15.49
N ILE A 227 16.56 14.32 -15.39
CA ILE A 227 15.82 14.07 -14.14
C ILE A 227 15.04 12.78 -14.31
N ILE A 228 15.13 11.86 -13.34
CA ILE A 228 14.36 10.61 -13.32
C ILE A 228 13.37 10.65 -12.16
N GLY A 229 12.10 10.49 -12.48
CA GLY A 229 11.02 10.34 -11.51
C GLY A 229 10.83 8.86 -11.19
N ILE A 230 11.06 8.52 -9.92
CA ILE A 230 10.85 7.17 -9.41
C ILE A 230 9.68 7.15 -8.42
N GLU A 231 8.93 6.05 -8.40
CA GLU A 231 7.86 5.83 -7.42
C GLU A 231 7.82 4.37 -6.97
N ASP A 232 7.15 4.15 -5.85
CA ASP A 232 6.72 2.83 -5.41
C ASP A 232 5.32 2.56 -5.97
N PRO A 233 5.18 1.74 -7.03
CA PRO A 233 3.93 1.61 -7.75
C PRO A 233 2.89 0.86 -6.91
N VAL A 234 1.63 1.24 -7.13
CA VAL A 234 0.45 0.57 -6.57
C VAL A 234 0.33 -0.83 -7.17
N ARG A 235 -0.04 -1.82 -6.35
CA ARG A 235 -0.28 -3.17 -6.86
C ARG A 235 -1.49 -3.18 -7.82
N PRO A 236 -1.43 -3.85 -8.98
CA PRO A 236 -2.48 -3.76 -10.01
C PRO A 236 -3.91 -4.07 -9.52
N GLU A 237 -4.03 -4.96 -8.55
CA GLU A 237 -5.30 -5.42 -7.99
C GLU A 237 -5.91 -4.46 -6.95
N VAL A 238 -5.09 -3.62 -6.32
CA VAL A 238 -5.50 -2.77 -5.18
C VAL A 238 -6.63 -1.80 -5.55
N PRO A 239 -6.61 -1.07 -6.69
CA PRO A 239 -7.69 -0.16 -7.03
C PRO A 239 -9.05 -0.87 -7.17
N ALA A 240 -9.07 -2.08 -7.73
CA ALA A 240 -10.30 -2.86 -7.87
C ALA A 240 -10.80 -3.36 -6.51
N ALA A 241 -9.90 -3.86 -5.66
CA ALA A 241 -10.23 -4.35 -4.33
C ALA A 241 -10.75 -3.23 -3.41
N ILE A 242 -10.18 -2.02 -3.48
CA ILE A 242 -10.65 -0.86 -2.71
C ILE A 242 -12.05 -0.44 -3.14
N ARG A 243 -12.33 -0.41 -4.45
CA ARG A 243 -13.70 -0.15 -4.95
C ARG A 243 -14.70 -1.18 -4.44
N GLN A 244 -14.33 -2.47 -4.39
CA GLN A 244 -15.17 -3.51 -3.82
C GLN A 244 -15.43 -3.32 -2.32
N CYS A 245 -14.39 -2.98 -1.54
CA CYS A 245 -14.56 -2.63 -0.12
C CYS A 245 -15.50 -1.43 0.07
N GLN A 246 -15.32 -0.37 -0.71
CA GLN A 246 -16.17 0.83 -0.64
C GLN A 246 -17.62 0.52 -1.01
N LYS A 247 -17.86 -0.26 -2.08
CA LYS A 247 -19.20 -0.74 -2.47
C LYS A 247 -19.87 -1.53 -1.32
N ALA A 248 -19.08 -2.33 -0.60
CA ALA A 248 -19.52 -3.10 0.56
C ALA A 248 -19.75 -2.26 1.83
N GLY A 249 -19.64 -0.93 1.76
CA GLY A 249 -19.82 -0.02 2.91
C GLY A 249 -18.61 0.05 3.84
N ILE A 250 -17.42 -0.37 3.38
CA ILE A 250 -16.18 -0.36 4.17
C ILE A 250 -15.34 0.84 3.77
N THR A 251 -15.04 1.71 4.73
CA THR A 251 -14.18 2.88 4.48
C THR A 251 -12.71 2.51 4.65
N VAL A 252 -11.97 2.49 3.54
CA VAL A 252 -10.51 2.30 3.52
C VAL A 252 -9.80 3.61 3.85
N ARG A 253 -8.80 3.57 4.72
CA ARG A 253 -7.97 4.70 5.14
C ARG A 253 -6.50 4.33 5.02
N MET A 254 -5.70 5.22 4.45
CA MET A 254 -4.25 5.06 4.39
C MET A 254 -3.60 5.67 5.63
N VAL A 255 -2.71 4.93 6.27
CA VAL A 255 -1.94 5.39 7.43
C VAL A 255 -0.47 5.08 7.18
N THR A 256 0.35 6.10 6.93
CA THR A 256 1.73 5.90 6.46
C THR A 256 2.71 6.90 7.07
N GLY A 257 3.97 6.47 7.20
CA GLY A 257 5.10 7.33 7.56
C GLY A 257 5.58 8.23 6.42
N ASP A 258 5.08 8.04 5.20
CA ASP A 258 5.49 8.81 4.03
C ASP A 258 5.01 10.27 4.05
N ASN A 259 5.59 11.08 3.17
CA ASN A 259 5.20 12.48 2.97
C ASN A 259 3.73 12.57 2.50
N VAL A 260 3.04 13.62 2.96
CA VAL A 260 1.65 13.92 2.62
C VAL A 260 1.38 13.98 1.10
N ASN A 261 2.29 14.53 0.30
CA ASN A 261 2.09 14.64 -1.15
C ASN A 261 2.13 13.27 -1.82
N THR A 262 3.12 12.43 -1.49
CA THR A 262 3.22 11.05 -1.96
C THR A 262 2.01 10.23 -1.51
N ALA A 263 1.66 10.31 -0.23
CA ALA A 263 0.50 9.60 0.33
C ALA A 263 -0.81 10.01 -0.37
N ARG A 264 -1.00 11.31 -0.64
CA ARG A 264 -2.16 11.82 -1.38
C ARG A 264 -2.20 11.29 -2.81
N SER A 265 -1.08 11.32 -3.54
CA SER A 265 -1.00 10.80 -4.91
C SER A 265 -1.34 9.31 -4.95
N ILE A 266 -0.73 8.50 -4.08
CA ILE A 266 -1.00 7.07 -4.00
C ILE A 266 -2.46 6.81 -3.60
N ALA A 267 -3.02 7.59 -2.67
CA ALA A 267 -4.41 7.45 -2.27
C ALA A 267 -5.40 7.75 -3.41
N MET A 268 -5.08 8.72 -4.28
CA MET A 268 -5.85 8.98 -5.51
C MET A 268 -5.72 7.82 -6.51
N LYS A 269 -4.51 7.32 -6.77
CA LYS A 269 -4.26 6.17 -7.65
C LYS A 269 -4.97 4.89 -7.18
N CYS A 270 -5.01 4.67 -5.87
CA CYS A 270 -5.72 3.56 -5.24
C CYS A 270 -7.26 3.72 -5.24
N GLY A 271 -7.79 4.92 -5.48
CA GLY A 271 -9.22 5.21 -5.33
C GLY A 271 -9.70 5.35 -3.88
N ILE A 272 -8.79 5.57 -2.92
CA ILE A 272 -9.14 5.87 -1.52
C ILE A 272 -9.72 7.28 -1.41
N ILE A 273 -9.20 8.19 -2.22
CA ILE A 273 -9.68 9.57 -2.36
C ILE A 273 -10.27 9.70 -3.75
N GLN A 274 -11.50 10.21 -3.84
CA GLN A 274 -12.12 10.58 -5.11
C GLN A 274 -12.27 12.12 -5.19
N PRO A 275 -11.97 12.74 -6.34
CA PRO A 275 -12.21 14.17 -6.53
C PRO A 275 -13.67 14.53 -6.30
N GLY A 276 -13.92 15.58 -5.51
CA GLY A 276 -15.28 16.05 -5.19
C GLY A 276 -15.92 15.44 -3.94
N GLU A 277 -15.30 14.42 -3.32
CA GLU A 277 -15.74 13.92 -2.02
C GLU A 277 -15.23 14.80 -0.87
N ASN A 278 -15.96 14.82 0.25
CA ASN A 278 -15.49 15.44 1.48
C ASN A 278 -14.50 14.49 2.18
N PHE A 279 -13.20 14.75 2.02
CA PHE A 279 -12.13 13.98 2.64
C PHE A 279 -11.11 14.88 3.35
N LEU A 280 -10.43 14.30 4.33
CA LEU A 280 -9.37 14.94 5.09
C LEU A 280 -8.05 14.17 4.89
N VAL A 281 -7.01 14.91 4.50
CA VAL A 281 -5.61 14.45 4.41
C VAL A 281 -4.77 15.31 5.33
N ILE A 282 -4.17 14.71 6.35
CA ILE A 282 -3.39 15.42 7.37
C ILE A 282 -2.13 14.67 7.74
N GLU A 283 -1.15 15.39 8.26
CA GLU A 283 0.06 14.81 8.84
C GLU A 283 -0.15 14.42 10.31
N GLY A 284 0.65 13.47 10.82
CA GLY A 284 0.62 13.00 12.21
C GLY A 284 0.73 14.13 13.25
N LYS A 285 1.55 15.15 12.98
CA LYS A 285 1.68 16.33 13.87
C LYS A 285 0.36 17.09 13.98
N GLU A 286 -0.31 17.32 12.85
CA GLU A 286 -1.59 18.02 12.80
C GLU A 286 -2.71 17.19 13.41
N PHE A 287 -2.72 15.89 13.15
CA PHE A 287 -3.64 14.94 13.77
C PHE A 287 -3.56 14.99 15.29
N ASN A 288 -2.35 14.88 15.86
CA ASN A 288 -2.15 14.99 17.31
C ASN A 288 -2.60 16.33 17.86
N ARG A 289 -2.35 17.44 17.14
CA ARG A 289 -2.78 18.77 17.56
C ARG A 289 -4.31 18.91 17.62
N ARG A 290 -5.03 18.27 16.70
CA ARG A 290 -6.50 18.36 16.64
C ARG A 290 -7.20 17.49 17.66
N ILE A 291 -6.69 16.30 17.94
CA ILE A 291 -7.39 15.32 18.80
C ILE A 291 -7.05 15.46 20.28
N ARG A 292 -6.02 16.25 20.62
CA ARG A 292 -5.55 16.40 22.00
C ARG A 292 -6.03 17.71 22.60
N ASP A 293 -6.37 17.63 23.88
CA ASP A 293 -6.67 18.80 24.71
C ASP A 293 -5.40 19.66 24.87
N LYS A 294 -5.52 20.97 24.64
CA LYS A 294 -4.41 21.92 24.77
C LYS A 294 -3.88 22.06 26.20
N ALA A 295 -4.71 21.83 27.21
CA ALA A 295 -4.36 21.96 28.62
C ALA A 295 -3.76 20.67 29.19
N THR A 296 -4.28 19.49 28.80
CA THR A 296 -3.87 18.20 29.39
C THR A 296 -3.01 17.33 28.47
N GLY A 297 -2.95 17.62 27.17
CA GLY A 297 -2.22 16.82 26.17
C GLY A 297 -2.83 15.43 25.91
N LYS A 298 -3.93 15.08 26.58
CA LYS A 298 -4.62 13.80 26.44
C LYS A 298 -5.57 13.81 25.24
N VAL A 299 -5.74 12.64 24.63
CA VAL A 299 -6.67 12.44 23.50
C VAL A 299 -8.10 12.58 24.01
N ARG A 300 -8.90 13.41 23.33
CA ARG A 300 -10.29 13.66 23.65
C ARG A 300 -11.20 13.12 22.55
N GLN A 301 -12.22 12.35 22.92
CA GLN A 301 -13.03 11.60 21.95
C GLN A 301 -13.91 12.51 21.08
N ASP A 302 -14.46 13.58 21.63
CA ASP A 302 -15.23 14.63 20.96
C ASP A 302 -14.42 15.35 19.87
N LEU A 303 -13.16 15.65 20.14
CA LEU A 303 -12.24 16.24 19.15
C LEU A 303 -11.82 15.22 18.09
N PHE A 304 -11.57 13.98 18.51
CA PHE A 304 -11.26 12.88 17.62
C PHE A 304 -12.40 12.64 16.61
N ASP A 305 -13.65 12.65 17.09
CA ASP A 305 -14.86 12.41 16.31
C ASP A 305 -15.07 13.43 15.18
N GLN A 306 -14.59 14.66 15.35
CA GLN A 306 -14.61 15.68 14.29
C GLN A 306 -13.60 15.39 13.16
N VAL A 307 -12.58 14.58 13.42
CA VAL A 307 -11.46 14.34 12.49
C VAL A 307 -11.62 13.02 11.75
N TRP A 308 -11.85 11.90 12.46
CA TRP A 308 -11.69 10.56 11.86
C TRP A 308 -12.76 10.21 10.81
N ILE A 309 -13.95 10.82 10.88
CA ILE A 309 -15.07 10.58 9.95
C ILE A 309 -14.63 10.88 8.51
N ASN A 310 -14.03 12.06 8.31
CA ASN A 310 -13.58 12.52 7.00
C ASN A 310 -12.12 12.12 6.71
N LEU A 311 -11.36 11.68 7.72
CA LEU A 311 -9.97 11.25 7.53
C LEU A 311 -9.89 10.06 6.57
N ARG A 312 -9.15 10.25 5.47
CA ARG A 312 -8.82 9.20 4.49
C ARG A 312 -7.33 8.90 4.45
N VAL A 313 -6.48 9.89 4.70
CA VAL A 313 -5.03 9.73 4.68
C VAL A 313 -4.42 10.40 5.92
N LEU A 314 -3.69 9.61 6.69
CA LEU A 314 -2.81 10.07 7.76
C LEU A 314 -1.36 9.83 7.34
N ALA A 315 -0.67 10.90 6.97
CA ALA A 315 0.71 10.88 6.50
C ALA A 315 1.71 11.23 7.62
N ARG A 316 3.00 10.92 7.44
CA ARG A 316 4.06 11.09 8.47
C ARG A 316 3.62 10.62 9.86
N SER A 317 2.90 9.50 9.91
CA SER A 317 2.37 8.95 11.16
C SER A 317 3.45 8.17 11.91
N SER A 318 3.54 8.37 13.22
CA SER A 318 4.30 7.49 14.10
C SER A 318 3.52 6.20 14.41
N PRO A 319 4.18 5.12 14.89
CA PRO A 319 3.48 3.91 15.38
C PRO A 319 2.38 4.22 16.39
N GLN A 320 2.63 5.19 17.28
CA GLN A 320 1.67 5.63 18.29
C GLN A 320 0.45 6.32 17.68
N ASP A 321 0.62 7.04 16.58
CA ASP A 321 -0.48 7.68 15.86
C ASP A 321 -1.39 6.64 15.22
N LYS A 322 -0.82 5.58 14.64
CA LYS A 322 -1.58 4.45 14.10
C LYS A 322 -2.43 3.80 15.19
N TYR A 323 -1.82 3.49 16.34
CA TYR A 323 -2.52 2.94 17.50
C TYR A 323 -3.64 3.86 17.99
N THR A 324 -3.37 5.16 18.08
CA THR A 324 -4.34 6.16 18.57
C THR A 324 -5.53 6.29 17.63
N LEU A 325 -5.28 6.30 16.32
CA LEU A 325 -6.32 6.30 15.29
C LEU A 325 -7.22 5.07 15.41
N VAL A 326 -6.63 3.87 15.45
CA VAL A 326 -7.39 2.61 15.55
C VAL A 326 -8.19 2.56 16.85
N SER A 327 -7.56 2.91 17.98
CA SER A 327 -8.22 2.97 19.28
C SER A 327 -9.40 3.94 19.31
N GLY A 328 -9.21 5.14 18.74
CA GLY A 328 -10.24 6.17 18.69
C GLY A 328 -11.43 5.77 17.82
N ILE A 329 -11.21 5.11 16.67
CA ILE A 329 -12.29 4.63 15.80
C ILE A 329 -13.11 3.55 16.51
N ILE A 330 -12.46 2.60 17.20
CA ILE A 330 -13.13 1.51 17.93
C ILE A 330 -13.99 2.06 19.08
N ASN A 331 -13.54 3.14 19.72
CA ASN A 331 -14.21 3.76 20.86
C ASN A 331 -15.25 4.82 20.44
N SER A 332 -15.21 5.30 19.19
CA SER A 332 -16.11 6.33 18.69
C SER A 332 -17.57 5.88 18.67
N ARG A 333 -18.46 6.82 19.02
CA ARG A 333 -19.92 6.68 18.94
C ARG A 333 -20.55 7.69 17.98
N ALA A 334 -19.74 8.42 17.22
CA ALA A 334 -20.23 9.44 16.29
C ALA A 334 -20.94 8.85 15.06
N ALA A 335 -20.61 7.60 14.69
CA ALA A 335 -21.32 6.89 13.64
C ALA A 335 -22.55 6.14 14.19
N PRO A 336 -23.61 5.92 13.37
CA PRO A 336 -24.84 5.25 13.81
C PRO A 336 -24.62 3.85 14.39
N SER A 337 -23.57 3.17 13.91
CA SER A 337 -23.15 1.86 14.39
C SER A 337 -21.74 1.93 14.96
N ARG A 338 -21.48 1.16 16.02
CA ARG A 338 -20.13 0.94 16.52
C ARG A 338 -19.26 0.35 15.41
N GLN A 339 -18.08 0.93 15.24
CA GLN A 339 -17.15 0.56 14.18
C GLN A 339 -16.45 -0.77 14.50
N VAL A 340 -16.11 -1.49 13.43
CA VAL A 340 -15.25 -2.68 13.48
C VAL A 340 -14.06 -2.40 12.58
N VAL A 341 -12.88 -2.34 13.18
CA VAL A 341 -11.68 -1.84 12.51
C VAL A 341 -10.76 -3.01 12.18
N ALA A 342 -10.50 -3.18 10.89
CA ALA A 342 -9.42 -4.02 10.41
C ALA A 342 -8.17 -3.17 10.18
N VAL A 343 -6.99 -3.72 10.48
CA VAL A 343 -5.70 -3.06 10.22
C VAL A 343 -4.85 -3.97 9.35
N THR A 344 -4.18 -3.41 8.35
CA THR A 344 -3.22 -4.15 7.51
C THR A 344 -1.85 -3.49 7.61
N GLY A 345 -0.80 -4.28 7.81
CA GLY A 345 0.56 -3.78 7.91
C GLY A 345 1.61 -4.86 7.64
N ASP A 346 2.83 -4.43 7.34
CA ASP A 346 3.98 -5.28 7.07
C ASP A 346 5.14 -5.00 8.04
N GLY A 347 5.21 -3.80 8.61
CA GLY A 347 6.32 -3.34 9.44
C GLY A 347 6.17 -3.62 10.93
N THR A 348 7.31 -3.62 11.64
CA THR A 348 7.35 -3.61 13.12
C THR A 348 6.57 -2.43 13.71
N ASN A 349 6.53 -1.31 12.97
CA ASN A 349 5.78 -0.09 13.30
C ASN A 349 4.26 -0.30 13.37
N ASP A 350 3.74 -1.36 12.75
CA ASP A 350 2.31 -1.65 12.70
C ASP A 350 1.86 -2.57 13.85
N GLY A 351 2.79 -3.23 14.54
CA GLY A 351 2.50 -4.20 15.60
C GLY A 351 1.47 -3.72 16.64
N PRO A 352 1.65 -2.54 17.27
CA PRO A 352 0.68 -2.03 18.23
C PRO A 352 -0.72 -1.80 17.63
N ALA A 353 -0.79 -1.31 16.39
CA ALA A 353 -2.06 -1.04 15.72
C ALA A 353 -2.75 -2.34 15.29
N LEU A 354 -1.99 -3.32 14.79
CA LEU A 354 -2.46 -4.67 14.44
C LEU A 354 -3.08 -5.34 15.65
N LYS A 355 -2.38 -5.34 16.79
CA LYS A 355 -2.88 -6.00 18.01
C LYS A 355 -4.10 -5.31 18.62
N ARG A 356 -4.25 -4.01 18.40
CA ARG A 356 -5.36 -3.20 18.92
C ARG A 356 -6.63 -3.31 18.06
N ALA A 357 -6.48 -3.65 16.78
CA ALA A 357 -7.57 -3.79 15.83
C ALA A 357 -8.57 -4.87 16.27
N ASP A 358 -9.78 -4.83 15.72
CA ASP A 358 -10.71 -5.95 15.88
C ASP A 358 -10.27 -7.15 15.03
N VAL A 359 -9.55 -6.89 13.93
CA VAL A 359 -8.84 -7.90 13.12
C VAL A 359 -7.55 -7.30 12.55
N GLY A 360 -6.40 -7.88 12.86
CA GLY A 360 -5.11 -7.53 12.26
C GLY A 360 -4.74 -8.43 11.08
N PHE A 361 -4.26 -7.85 9.99
CA PHE A 361 -3.70 -8.54 8.83
C PHE A 361 -2.21 -8.26 8.68
N ALA A 362 -1.41 -9.30 8.54
CA ALA A 362 0.00 -9.19 8.17
C ALA A 362 0.27 -9.71 6.76
N MET A 363 1.23 -9.08 6.08
CA MET A 363 1.78 -9.58 4.81
C MET A 363 2.66 -10.81 5.07
N GLY A 364 2.45 -11.89 4.32
CA GLY A 364 3.15 -13.16 4.50
C GLY A 364 4.57 -13.13 3.97
N ILE A 365 4.80 -12.43 2.85
CA ILE A 365 6.11 -12.36 2.18
C ILE A 365 6.85 -11.09 2.62
N ALA A 366 6.25 -9.91 2.43
CA ALA A 366 6.86 -8.62 2.77
C ALA A 366 6.86 -8.30 4.27
N GLY A 367 6.01 -8.97 5.06
CA GLY A 367 5.82 -8.66 6.47
C GLY A 367 6.93 -9.21 7.37
N THR A 368 7.31 -8.39 8.34
CA THR A 368 8.23 -8.76 9.42
C THR A 368 7.60 -9.78 10.37
N ASP A 369 8.41 -10.60 11.05
CA ASP A 369 7.91 -11.62 11.97
C ASP A 369 7.11 -11.02 13.13
N VAL A 370 7.51 -9.84 13.61
CA VAL A 370 6.78 -9.08 14.63
C VAL A 370 5.38 -8.69 14.14
N ALA A 371 5.23 -8.27 12.88
CA ALA A 371 3.92 -7.96 12.32
C ALA A 371 3.04 -9.21 12.19
N LYS A 372 3.62 -10.34 11.77
CA LYS A 372 2.92 -11.63 11.66
C LYS A 372 2.43 -12.13 13.01
N GLU A 373 3.26 -12.09 14.05
CA GLU A 373 2.89 -12.48 15.42
C GLU A 373 1.82 -11.55 16.05
N ALA A 374 1.83 -10.27 15.69
CA ALA A 374 0.84 -9.32 16.17
C ALA A 374 -0.52 -9.41 15.45
N SER A 375 -0.59 -10.09 14.31
CA SER A 375 -1.77 -10.20 13.45
C SER A 375 -2.65 -11.42 13.76
N ASP A 376 -3.92 -11.36 13.35
CA ASP A 376 -4.87 -12.48 13.47
C ASP A 376 -4.95 -13.30 12.18
N ILE A 377 -4.68 -12.69 11.02
CA ILE A 377 -4.72 -13.31 9.70
C ILE A 377 -3.46 -12.94 8.93
N ILE A 378 -2.78 -13.94 8.36
CA ILE A 378 -1.60 -13.74 7.51
C ILE A 378 -1.98 -13.96 6.05
N LEU A 379 -1.68 -12.98 5.20
CA LEU A 379 -1.88 -13.06 3.74
C LEU A 379 -0.66 -13.71 3.08
N THR A 380 -0.76 -15.00 2.74
CA THR A 380 0.37 -15.76 2.20
C THR A 380 0.85 -15.27 0.83
N ASP A 381 -0.01 -14.59 0.07
CA ASP A 381 0.23 -14.13 -1.29
C ASP A 381 0.46 -12.61 -1.40
N ASP A 382 0.49 -11.89 -0.27
CA ASP A 382 0.63 -10.43 -0.22
C ASP A 382 -0.39 -9.67 -1.11
N ASN A 383 -1.57 -10.26 -1.33
CA ASN A 383 -2.57 -9.73 -2.23
C ASN A 383 -3.70 -9.04 -1.45
N PHE A 384 -3.94 -7.74 -1.71
CA PHE A 384 -4.99 -6.99 -1.03
C PHE A 384 -6.40 -7.54 -1.32
N SER A 385 -6.60 -8.20 -2.47
CA SER A 385 -7.87 -8.87 -2.83
C SER A 385 -8.23 -9.99 -1.86
N SER A 386 -7.26 -10.58 -1.17
CA SER A 386 -7.48 -11.60 -0.15
C SER A 386 -8.24 -11.04 1.07
N ILE A 387 -8.11 -9.74 1.36
CA ILE A 387 -8.92 -9.04 2.38
C ILE A 387 -10.39 -9.00 1.96
N VAL A 388 -10.67 -8.70 0.68
CA VAL A 388 -12.03 -8.70 0.14
C VAL A 388 -12.64 -10.10 0.26
N LYS A 389 -11.87 -11.14 -0.08
CA LYS A 389 -12.29 -12.54 0.11
C LYS A 389 -12.56 -12.84 1.58
N ALA A 390 -11.72 -12.38 2.51
CA ALA A 390 -11.93 -12.57 3.95
C ALA A 390 -13.19 -11.87 4.47
N VAL A 391 -13.53 -10.69 3.93
CA VAL A 391 -14.82 -10.02 4.20
C VAL A 391 -15.98 -10.87 3.69
N MET A 392 -15.89 -11.35 2.44
CA MET A 392 -16.92 -12.17 1.81
C MET A 392 -17.17 -13.47 2.60
N TRP A 393 -16.11 -14.20 2.96
CA TRP A 393 -16.19 -15.38 3.82
C TRP A 393 -16.74 -15.06 5.21
N GLY A 394 -16.31 -13.95 5.80
CA GLY A 394 -16.83 -13.51 7.10
C GLY A 394 -18.33 -13.20 7.08
N ARG A 395 -18.85 -12.66 5.96
CA ARG A 395 -20.30 -12.41 5.77
C ARG A 395 -21.05 -13.72 5.55
N ASN A 396 -20.49 -14.64 4.77
CA ASN A 396 -21.07 -15.95 4.52
C ASN A 396 -21.24 -16.76 5.81
N VAL A 397 -20.19 -16.83 6.64
CA VAL A 397 -20.25 -17.53 7.93
C VAL A 397 -21.34 -16.94 8.84
N TYR A 398 -21.48 -15.61 8.88
CA TYR A 398 -22.54 -14.98 9.65
C TYR A 398 -23.93 -15.38 9.15
N ASP A 399 -24.16 -15.34 7.84
CA ASP A 399 -25.44 -15.74 7.25
C ASP A 399 -25.74 -17.22 7.49
N SER A 400 -24.75 -18.12 7.33
CA SER A 400 -24.88 -19.54 7.64
C SER A 400 -25.29 -19.79 9.10
N ILE A 401 -24.69 -19.06 10.05
CA ILE A 401 -25.08 -19.14 11.47
C ILE A 401 -26.54 -18.70 11.66
N THR A 402 -26.96 -17.59 11.05
CA THR A 402 -28.36 -17.12 11.18
C THR A 402 -29.36 -18.08 10.55
N LYS A 403 -29.04 -18.68 9.39
CA LYS A 403 -29.86 -19.72 8.75
C LYS A 403 -29.99 -20.96 9.63
N PHE A 404 -28.87 -21.42 10.20
CA PHE A 404 -28.85 -22.55 11.13
C PHE A 404 -29.70 -22.27 12.38
N LEU A 405 -29.55 -21.10 13.00
CA LEU A 405 -30.36 -20.71 14.15
C LEU A 405 -31.85 -20.62 13.80
N GLN A 406 -32.21 -20.19 12.59
CA GLN A 406 -33.61 -20.10 12.17
C GLN A 406 -34.22 -21.50 12.11
N PHE A 407 -33.50 -22.45 11.52
CA PHE A 407 -33.90 -23.85 11.45
C PHE A 407 -34.02 -24.47 12.85
N GLN A 408 -32.97 -24.34 13.66
CA GLN A 408 -32.87 -24.92 15.00
C GLN A 408 -33.97 -24.41 15.95
N LEU A 409 -34.20 -23.09 15.99
CA LEU A 409 -35.21 -22.50 16.85
C LEU A 409 -36.63 -22.86 16.41
N THR A 410 -36.88 -22.99 15.11
CA THR A 410 -38.20 -23.39 14.60
C THR A 410 -38.57 -24.78 15.10
N VAL A 411 -37.68 -25.77 14.94
CA VAL A 411 -38.03 -27.13 15.33
C VAL A 411 -38.07 -27.31 16.84
N ASN A 412 -37.18 -26.67 17.60
CA ASN A 412 -37.25 -26.71 19.06
C ASN A 412 -38.55 -26.10 19.59
N CYS A 413 -39.00 -24.99 19.00
CA CYS A 413 -40.28 -24.36 19.34
C CYS A 413 -41.46 -25.32 19.11
N VAL A 414 -41.51 -25.97 17.94
CA VAL A 414 -42.56 -26.94 17.60
C VAL A 414 -42.51 -28.17 18.51
N ALA A 415 -41.33 -28.75 18.72
CA ALA A 415 -41.15 -29.94 19.54
C ALA A 415 -41.61 -29.70 20.99
N ILE A 416 -41.25 -28.55 21.58
CA ILE A 416 -41.67 -28.19 22.95
C ILE A 416 -43.18 -28.02 23.03
N ILE A 417 -43.79 -27.29 22.07
CA ILE A 417 -45.24 -27.04 22.09
C ILE A 417 -46.03 -28.33 21.86
N VAL A 418 -45.57 -29.22 20.96
CA VAL A 418 -46.20 -30.53 20.71
C VAL A 418 -46.10 -31.43 21.94
N ALA A 419 -44.94 -31.51 22.60
CA ALA A 419 -44.76 -32.29 23.81
C ALA A 419 -45.64 -31.77 24.96
N PHE A 420 -45.69 -30.44 25.15
CA PHE A 420 -46.52 -29.81 26.16
C PHE A 420 -48.02 -30.02 25.90
N ALA A 421 -48.50 -29.74 24.69
CA ALA A 421 -49.91 -29.93 24.33
C ALA A 421 -50.31 -31.41 24.41
N GLY A 422 -49.45 -32.33 23.95
CA GLY A 422 -49.67 -33.77 24.09
C GLY A 422 -49.86 -34.18 25.55
N ALA A 423 -48.95 -33.76 26.43
CA ALA A 423 -49.05 -34.06 27.86
C ALA A 423 -50.31 -33.47 28.51
N CYS A 424 -50.77 -32.29 28.06
CA CYS A 424 -51.98 -31.66 28.61
C CYS A 424 -53.30 -32.27 28.09
N PHE A 425 -53.35 -32.76 26.85
CA PHE A 425 -54.60 -33.18 26.20
C PHE A 425 -54.74 -34.69 25.99
N LEU A 426 -53.65 -35.45 26.02
CA LEU A 426 -53.61 -36.88 25.71
C LEU A 426 -53.03 -37.73 26.85
N ASP A 427 -52.67 -37.11 27.98
CA ASP A 427 -51.98 -37.72 29.13
C ASP A 427 -50.63 -38.40 28.82
N ASP A 428 -50.13 -38.29 27.58
CA ASP A 428 -48.82 -38.76 27.14
C ASP A 428 -48.27 -37.86 26.01
N SER A 429 -46.95 -37.78 25.87
CA SER A 429 -46.31 -37.05 24.79
C SER A 429 -46.35 -37.87 23.49
N PRO A 430 -46.80 -37.29 22.36
CA PRO A 430 -46.83 -37.99 21.07
C PRO A 430 -45.43 -38.36 20.57
N LEU A 431 -44.38 -37.74 21.10
CA LEU A 431 -42.98 -38.10 20.84
C LEU A 431 -42.38 -38.76 22.09
N LYS A 432 -41.91 -40.00 21.94
CA LYS A 432 -41.16 -40.71 22.99
C LYS A 432 -39.78 -40.10 23.18
N ALA A 433 -39.18 -40.27 24.36
CA ALA A 433 -37.85 -39.74 24.69
C ALA A 433 -36.76 -40.11 23.65
N ILE A 434 -36.75 -41.36 23.18
CA ILE A 434 -35.79 -41.82 22.14
C ILE A 434 -36.02 -41.10 20.80
N GLN A 435 -37.28 -40.85 20.42
CA GLN A 435 -37.61 -40.15 19.17
C GLN A 435 -37.21 -38.67 19.25
N MET A 436 -37.41 -38.02 20.40
CA MET A 436 -36.94 -36.65 20.62
C MET A 436 -35.41 -36.53 20.53
N LEU A 437 -34.68 -37.50 21.11
CA LEU A 437 -33.22 -37.58 20.98
C LEU A 437 -32.79 -37.74 19.51
N TRP A 438 -33.49 -38.58 18.74
CA TRP A 438 -33.22 -38.76 17.31
C TRP A 438 -33.45 -37.48 16.50
N VAL A 439 -34.56 -36.78 16.76
CA VAL A 439 -34.87 -35.49 16.12
C VAL A 439 -33.79 -34.46 16.44
N ASN A 440 -33.40 -34.33 17.72
CA ASN A 440 -32.35 -33.40 18.12
C ASN A 440 -31.00 -33.75 17.47
N LEU A 441 -30.59 -35.02 17.51
CA LEU A 441 -29.32 -35.45 16.93
C LEU A 441 -29.24 -35.16 15.42
N ILE A 442 -30.27 -35.53 14.66
CA ILE A 442 -30.29 -35.33 13.21
C ILE A 442 -30.24 -33.84 12.86
N MET A 443 -31.01 -33.02 13.57
CA MET A 443 -31.04 -31.58 13.30
C MET A 443 -29.74 -30.89 13.67
N ASP A 444 -29.24 -31.14 14.88
CA ASP A 444 -28.08 -30.42 15.40
C ASP A 444 -26.82 -30.77 14.63
N THR A 445 -26.66 -32.03 14.20
CA THR A 445 -25.44 -32.48 13.52
C THR A 445 -25.52 -32.38 11.99
N LEU A 446 -26.59 -32.90 11.35
CA LEU A 446 -26.65 -32.94 9.89
C LEU A 446 -27.07 -31.59 9.31
N ALA A 447 -28.01 -30.87 9.94
CA ALA A 447 -28.42 -29.56 9.43
C ALA A 447 -27.35 -28.48 9.67
N SER A 448 -26.59 -28.56 10.79
CA SER A 448 -25.45 -27.67 10.98
C SER A 448 -24.37 -27.91 9.93
N LEU A 449 -24.05 -29.17 9.62
CA LEU A 449 -23.08 -29.52 8.58
C LEU A 449 -23.52 -29.01 7.19
N ALA A 450 -24.80 -29.20 6.83
CA ALA A 450 -25.33 -28.75 5.54
C ALA A 450 -25.30 -27.22 5.41
N LEU A 451 -25.69 -26.49 6.46
CA LEU A 451 -25.80 -25.03 6.40
C LEU A 451 -24.45 -24.31 6.61
N ALA A 452 -23.50 -24.94 7.32
CA ALA A 452 -22.16 -24.39 7.54
C ALA A 452 -21.23 -24.56 6.32
N THR A 453 -21.59 -25.39 5.34
CA THR A 453 -20.75 -25.70 4.16
C THR A 453 -21.16 -24.93 2.90
N GLU A 454 -22.10 -24.01 2.99
CA GLU A 454 -22.48 -23.13 1.87
C GLU A 454 -21.31 -22.27 1.41
N GLN A 455 -21.12 -22.17 0.10
CA GLN A 455 -20.09 -21.33 -0.50
C GLN A 455 -20.51 -19.85 -0.54
N PRO A 456 -19.57 -18.91 -0.35
CA PRO A 456 -19.87 -17.49 -0.43
C PRO A 456 -20.24 -17.04 -1.86
N SER A 457 -21.20 -16.12 -1.97
CA SER A 457 -21.52 -15.43 -3.23
C SER A 457 -20.99 -13.99 -3.25
N VAL A 458 -20.76 -13.44 -4.45
CA VAL A 458 -20.27 -12.06 -4.64
C VAL A 458 -21.33 -11.03 -4.21
N GLU A 459 -22.61 -11.39 -4.28
CA GLU A 459 -23.74 -10.56 -3.83
C GLU A 459 -23.63 -10.16 -2.35
N LEU A 460 -22.90 -10.93 -1.54
CA LEU A 460 -22.63 -10.59 -0.15
C LEU A 460 -21.85 -9.28 -0.01
N LEU A 461 -21.16 -8.80 -1.06
CA LEU A 461 -20.43 -7.54 -1.08
C LEU A 461 -21.29 -6.33 -1.48
N ASP A 462 -22.55 -6.53 -1.88
CA ASP A 462 -23.44 -5.45 -2.35
C ASP A 462 -24.26 -4.81 -1.22
N ARG A 463 -24.15 -5.34 -0.01
CA ARG A 463 -24.81 -4.79 1.19
C ARG A 463 -23.82 -4.18 2.18
N ALA A 464 -24.31 -3.28 3.03
CA ALA A 464 -23.55 -2.75 4.16
C ALA A 464 -23.32 -3.82 5.25
N PRO A 465 -22.30 -3.68 6.11
CA PRO A 465 -22.10 -4.57 7.26
C PRO A 465 -23.24 -4.45 8.28
N TYR A 466 -23.58 -5.55 8.96
CA TYR A 466 -24.67 -5.60 9.96
C TYR A 466 -24.39 -4.74 11.21
N GLY A 467 -23.13 -4.42 11.50
CA GLY A 467 -22.72 -3.67 12.70
C GLY A 467 -22.74 -4.53 13.97
N ARG A 468 -22.23 -3.98 15.09
CA ARG A 468 -22.08 -4.73 16.36
C ARG A 468 -23.35 -4.84 17.20
N THR A 469 -24.34 -3.99 16.97
CA THR A 469 -25.51 -3.82 17.84
C THR A 469 -26.79 -4.44 17.26
N GLN A 470 -26.74 -4.96 16.02
CA GLN A 470 -27.91 -5.63 15.46
C GLN A 470 -28.17 -6.96 16.20
N PRO A 471 -29.43 -7.25 16.54
CA PRO A 471 -29.78 -8.51 17.18
C PRO A 471 -29.54 -9.66 16.21
N LEU A 472 -29.06 -10.79 16.73
CA LEU A 472 -28.80 -11.99 15.93
C LEU A 472 -30.10 -12.55 15.31
N ILE A 473 -31.23 -12.43 16.03
CA ILE A 473 -32.56 -12.77 15.52
C ILE A 473 -33.19 -11.50 14.94
N SER A 474 -33.22 -11.42 13.61
CA SER A 474 -33.87 -10.32 12.90
C SER A 474 -35.40 -10.42 12.97
N ARG A 475 -36.11 -9.31 12.74
CA ARG A 475 -37.59 -9.31 12.67
C ARG A 475 -38.11 -10.26 11.56
N GLN A 476 -37.38 -10.34 10.45
CA GLN A 476 -37.73 -11.25 9.36
C GLN A 476 -37.52 -12.71 9.76
N MET A 477 -36.41 -13.01 10.46
CA MET A 477 -36.14 -14.35 10.99
C MET A 477 -37.21 -14.75 12.01
N ALA A 478 -37.61 -13.85 12.92
CA ALA A 478 -38.69 -14.10 13.88
C ALA A 478 -40.03 -14.39 13.18
N LYS A 479 -40.36 -13.63 12.12
CA LYS A 479 -41.55 -13.89 11.28
C LYS A 479 -41.50 -15.26 10.63
N ASN A 480 -40.34 -15.66 10.10
CA ASN A 480 -40.14 -16.97 9.49
C ASN A 480 -40.30 -18.10 10.53
N ILE A 481 -39.66 -17.96 11.70
CA ILE A 481 -39.77 -18.92 12.81
C ILE A 481 -41.24 -19.09 13.20
N LEU A 482 -41.94 -17.99 13.51
CA LEU A 482 -43.34 -18.05 13.93
C LEU A 482 -44.25 -18.63 12.84
N GLY A 483 -44.08 -18.22 11.58
CA GLY A 483 -44.88 -18.71 10.46
C GLY A 483 -44.71 -20.21 10.22
N HIS A 484 -43.47 -20.70 10.19
CA HIS A 484 -43.20 -22.13 10.02
C HIS A 484 -43.61 -22.95 11.24
N SER A 485 -43.39 -22.44 12.46
CA SER A 485 -43.85 -23.12 13.68
C SER A 485 -45.38 -23.27 13.69
N LEU A 486 -46.13 -22.21 13.38
CA LEU A 486 -47.59 -22.26 13.31
C LEU A 486 -48.09 -23.25 12.26
N TYR A 487 -47.46 -23.27 11.07
CA TYR A 487 -47.80 -24.24 10.02
C TYR A 487 -47.56 -25.69 10.46
N GLN A 488 -46.37 -25.98 10.99
CA GLN A 488 -46.02 -27.33 11.46
C GLN A 488 -46.93 -27.78 12.61
N LEU A 489 -47.22 -26.89 13.57
CA LEU A 489 -48.16 -27.18 14.65
C LEU A 489 -49.57 -27.45 14.13
N GLY A 490 -50.05 -26.65 13.16
CA GLY A 490 -51.36 -26.87 12.54
C GLY A 490 -51.47 -28.24 11.89
N VAL A 491 -50.46 -28.65 11.12
CA VAL A 491 -50.42 -29.99 10.49
C VAL A 491 -50.32 -31.10 11.53
N ILE A 492 -49.42 -30.98 12.51
CA ILE A 492 -49.21 -32.01 13.54
C ILE A 492 -50.47 -32.18 14.40
N PHE A 493 -51.07 -31.09 14.89
CA PHE A 493 -52.28 -31.18 15.69
C PHE A 493 -53.49 -31.68 14.89
N PHE A 494 -53.61 -31.28 13.63
CA PHE A 494 -54.64 -31.84 12.76
C PHE A 494 -54.51 -33.36 12.62
N LEU A 495 -53.30 -33.85 12.31
CA LEU A 495 -53.04 -35.29 12.23
C LEU A 495 -53.23 -36.00 13.56
N LEU A 496 -52.84 -35.38 14.67
CA LEU A 496 -52.89 -35.98 15.98
C LEU A 496 -54.32 -36.10 16.54
N PHE A 497 -55.16 -35.08 16.35
CA PHE A 497 -56.53 -35.06 16.88
C PHE A 497 -57.57 -35.61 15.88
N TYR A 498 -57.43 -35.29 14.59
CA TYR A 498 -58.40 -35.66 13.55
C TYR A 498 -57.92 -36.78 12.63
N GLY A 499 -56.65 -37.18 12.69
CA GLY A 499 -56.10 -38.21 11.80
C GLY A 499 -56.69 -39.61 11.98
N LYS A 500 -57.43 -39.89 13.07
CA LYS A 500 -58.19 -41.15 13.23
C LYS A 500 -59.55 -41.14 12.53
N SER A 501 -60.06 -39.96 12.18
CA SER A 501 -61.37 -39.75 11.52
C SER A 501 -61.25 -39.64 10.00
N ILE A 502 -60.02 -39.67 9.49
CA ILE A 502 -59.62 -39.80 8.08
C ILE A 502 -59.11 -41.23 7.92
#